data_AF-A0A1Z7ZWR8-F1
#
_entry.id   AF-A0A1Z7ZWR8-F1
#
_cell.length_a   1.000
_cell.length_b   1.000
_cell.length_c   1.000
_cell.angle_alpha   90.00
_cell.angle_beta   90.00
_cell.angle_gamma   90.00
#
_symmetry.space_group_name_H-M   'P 1'
#
loop_
_entity.id
_entity.type
_entity.pdbx_description
1 polymer ?
#
loop_
_entity_poly.entity_id
_entity_poly.type
_entity_poly.pdbx_seq_one_letter_code
_entity_poly.pdbx_strand_id
1 'polypeptide(L)'
;MKHLYIFALITFFTSPLLAQETITFSGYNGSGSTVSVNAVSNVNQTITIVFEDSDIIQNFYTQFQNSIFMYGGLDTDNGGFQSAPDFNDIVSHPELTLTDGDNNAQPNTYSITINLAQHYTGVPNGTTVYGFNLLFQNQFGGGGNNQTLDFYINLDDAVKDDTLSVADFSPSNAISFFDNTLIINDYQGTLLVTIYDITGKLIKTINTISHSNLQKIDLGLPKNQVHFVSVSTKTFHKTLKVISK
;
A
#
# COMPACT_ATOMS: atom_id res chain seq x y z
N MET A 1 63.74 -0.83 -2.25
CA MET A 1 62.48 -1.38 -2.79
C MET A 1 61.41 -1.27 -1.72
N LYS A 2 60.50 -0.30 -1.82
CA LYS A 2 59.37 -0.13 -0.90
C LYS A 2 58.10 -0.36 -1.70
N HIS A 3 57.47 -1.52 -1.54
CA HIS A 3 56.18 -1.81 -2.13
C HIS A 3 55.09 -1.34 -1.17
N LEU A 4 54.37 -0.32 -1.62
CA LEU A 4 53.19 0.24 -0.97
C LEU A 4 52.00 -0.67 -1.32
N TYR A 5 51.55 -1.49 -0.37
CA TYR A 5 50.33 -2.27 -0.54
C TYR A 5 49.13 -1.37 -0.27
N ILE A 6 48.45 -0.93 -1.34
CA ILE A 6 47.14 -0.29 -1.25
C ILE A 6 46.10 -1.42 -1.15
N PHE A 7 45.57 -1.62 0.06
CA PHE A 7 44.43 -2.49 0.30
C PHE A 7 43.16 -1.63 0.18
N ALA A 8 42.49 -1.70 -0.97
CA ALA A 8 41.17 -1.09 -1.16
C ALA A 8 40.11 -2.10 -0.70
N LEU A 9 39.55 -1.88 0.49
CA LEU A 9 38.38 -2.61 0.98
C LEU A 9 37.13 -2.02 0.33
N ILE A 10 36.64 -2.66 -0.73
CA ILE A 10 35.35 -2.35 -1.35
C ILE A 10 34.29 -3.16 -0.60
N THR A 11 33.64 -2.56 0.40
CA THR A 11 32.42 -3.12 0.97
C THR A 11 31.27 -2.82 0.01
N PHE A 12 30.91 -3.82 -0.80
CA PHE A 12 29.64 -3.84 -1.51
C PHE A 12 28.53 -3.94 -0.45
N PHE A 13 27.87 -2.81 -0.17
CA PHE A 13 26.54 -2.82 0.43
C PHE A 13 25.56 -3.35 -0.62
N THR A 14 25.38 -4.66 -0.68
CA THR A 14 24.24 -5.25 -1.37
C THR A 14 23.03 -5.07 -0.46
N SER A 15 22.27 -4.00 -0.68
CA SER A 15 20.89 -3.94 -0.18
C SER A 15 20.16 -5.13 -0.81
N PRO A 16 19.51 -6.02 -0.03
CA PRO A 16 18.67 -7.03 -0.62
C PRO A 16 17.50 -6.32 -1.30
N LEU A 17 17.52 -6.28 -2.63
CA LEU A 17 16.32 -6.05 -3.42
C LEU A 17 15.47 -7.31 -3.22
N LEU A 18 14.55 -7.26 -2.26
CA LEU A 18 13.52 -8.31 -2.18
C LEU A 18 12.70 -8.20 -3.47
N ALA A 19 12.79 -9.22 -4.31
CA ALA A 19 11.92 -9.35 -5.45
C ALA A 19 10.48 -9.46 -4.92
N GLN A 20 9.57 -8.71 -5.52
CA GLN A 20 8.14 -8.82 -5.25
C GLN A 20 7.67 -10.25 -5.53
N GLU A 21 6.94 -10.85 -4.59
CA GLU A 21 6.40 -12.19 -4.76
C GLU A 21 5.31 -12.21 -5.84
N THR A 22 5.36 -13.24 -6.68
CA THR A 22 4.35 -13.52 -7.70
C THR A 22 3.64 -14.82 -7.33
N ILE A 23 2.31 -14.74 -7.22
CA ILE A 23 1.42 -15.81 -6.83
C ILE A 23 0.59 -16.19 -8.05
N THR A 24 0.72 -17.43 -8.51
CA THR A 24 0.09 -17.88 -9.75
C THR A 24 -0.96 -18.95 -9.50
N PHE A 25 -2.16 -18.71 -10.01
CA PHE A 25 -3.21 -19.71 -10.18
C PHE A 25 -3.15 -20.25 -11.60
N SER A 26 -2.57 -21.44 -11.78
CA SER A 26 -2.39 -22.07 -13.10
C SER A 26 -3.47 -23.10 -13.43
N GLY A 27 -3.77 -23.27 -14.72
CA GLY A 27 -4.58 -24.38 -15.21
C GLY A 27 -6.05 -24.36 -14.77
N TYR A 28 -6.62 -23.18 -14.47
CA TYR A 28 -8.05 -23.11 -14.20
C TYR A 28 -8.81 -23.47 -15.47
N ASN A 29 -9.65 -24.50 -15.38
CA ASN A 29 -10.40 -25.04 -16.51
C ASN A 29 -11.92 -25.04 -16.26
N GLY A 30 -12.37 -24.37 -15.19
CA GLY A 30 -13.79 -24.30 -14.86
C GLY A 30 -14.39 -25.43 -14.07
N SER A 31 -13.63 -26.50 -13.89
CA SER A 31 -14.07 -27.57 -13.04
C SER A 31 -14.14 -27.08 -11.60
N GLY A 32 -15.19 -27.47 -10.90
CA GLY A 32 -15.41 -27.04 -9.54
C GLY A 32 -14.35 -27.63 -8.58
N SER A 33 -13.29 -26.89 -8.27
CA SER A 33 -12.48 -27.07 -7.06
C SER A 33 -12.07 -25.74 -6.41
N THR A 34 -11.95 -25.74 -5.08
CA THR A 34 -11.21 -24.70 -4.35
C THR A 34 -9.72 -24.88 -4.63
N VAL A 35 -9.05 -23.81 -5.00
CA VAL A 35 -7.60 -23.83 -5.26
C VAL A 35 -6.92 -22.88 -4.28
N SER A 36 -5.91 -23.41 -3.58
CA SER A 36 -5.15 -22.67 -2.58
C SER A 36 -3.68 -22.62 -2.93
N VAL A 37 -3.07 -21.47 -2.68
CA VAL A 37 -1.64 -21.23 -2.89
C VAL A 37 -1.03 -20.66 -1.61
N ASN A 38 0.18 -21.09 -1.27
CA ASN A 38 0.91 -20.55 -0.11
C ASN A 38 1.82 -19.41 -0.58
N ALA A 39 1.74 -18.27 0.08
CA ALA A 39 2.62 -17.14 -0.11
C ALA A 39 3.65 -17.06 1.03
N VAL A 40 4.83 -16.53 0.73
CA VAL A 40 5.80 -16.15 1.76
C VAL A 40 5.64 -14.68 2.18
N SER A 41 4.86 -13.90 1.42
CA SER A 41 4.51 -12.53 1.74
C SER A 41 3.30 -12.47 2.67
N ASN A 42 3.25 -11.41 3.46
CA ASN A 42 2.11 -11.09 4.30
C ASN A 42 1.22 -9.99 3.69
N VAL A 43 0.11 -9.69 4.36
CA VAL A 43 -0.91 -8.73 3.90
C VAL A 43 -0.39 -7.31 3.65
N ASN A 44 0.70 -6.89 4.29
CA ASN A 44 1.24 -5.52 4.21
C ASN A 44 2.19 -5.33 3.03
N GLN A 45 2.57 -6.41 2.35
CA GLN A 45 3.49 -6.37 1.22
C GLN A 45 2.73 -6.30 -0.09
N THR A 46 3.36 -5.70 -1.10
CA THR A 46 2.81 -5.69 -2.45
C THR A 46 3.15 -7.01 -3.12
N ILE A 47 2.12 -7.74 -3.55
CA ILE A 47 2.21 -9.01 -4.28
C ILE A 47 1.75 -8.83 -5.72
N THR A 48 2.18 -9.73 -6.61
CA THR A 48 1.60 -9.87 -7.94
C THR A 48 0.78 -11.13 -7.98
N ILE A 49 -0.50 -11.01 -8.35
CA ILE A 49 -1.40 -12.15 -8.55
C ILE A 49 -1.50 -12.39 -10.05
N VAL A 50 -1.29 -13.64 -10.46
CA VAL A 50 -1.41 -14.11 -11.84
C VAL A 50 -2.47 -15.20 -11.90
N PHE A 51 -3.37 -15.09 -12.86
CA PHE A 51 -4.44 -16.04 -13.11
C PHE A 51 -4.36 -16.52 -14.55
N GLU A 52 -4.23 -17.83 -14.73
CA GLU A 52 -4.18 -18.48 -16.03
C GLU A 52 -5.50 -19.22 -16.26
N ASP A 53 -6.26 -18.74 -17.24
CA ASP A 53 -7.46 -19.40 -17.73
C ASP A 53 -7.10 -20.32 -18.90
N SER A 54 -7.14 -21.63 -18.64
CA SER A 54 -6.87 -22.67 -19.62
C SER A 54 -8.10 -23.02 -20.46
N ASP A 55 -9.30 -22.58 -20.08
CA ASP A 55 -10.56 -22.82 -20.79
C ASP A 55 -11.29 -21.51 -21.09
N ILE A 56 -10.80 -20.83 -22.13
CA ILE A 56 -11.34 -19.56 -22.64
C ILE A 56 -12.77 -19.66 -23.20
N ILE A 57 -13.37 -20.86 -23.29
CA ILE A 57 -14.67 -21.07 -23.94
C ILE A 57 -15.78 -21.24 -22.89
N GLN A 58 -15.55 -21.99 -21.82
CA GLN A 58 -16.64 -22.46 -20.94
C GLN A 58 -16.72 -21.80 -19.57
N ASN A 59 -15.81 -20.92 -19.16
CA ASN A 59 -15.84 -20.40 -17.78
C ASN A 59 -16.01 -18.90 -17.65
N PHE A 60 -15.52 -18.15 -18.61
CA PHE A 60 -15.83 -16.74 -18.79
C PHE A 60 -16.40 -16.55 -20.19
N TYR A 61 -17.60 -17.10 -20.46
CA TYR A 61 -18.31 -17.26 -21.77
C TYR A 61 -18.45 -16.00 -22.66
N THR A 62 -17.77 -14.91 -22.36
CA THR A 62 -17.67 -13.71 -23.18
C THR A 62 -16.24 -13.59 -23.69
N GLN A 63 -16.09 -13.97 -24.96
CA GLN A 63 -14.83 -14.08 -25.69
C GLN A 63 -14.00 -12.78 -25.61
N PHE A 64 -12.68 -12.94 -25.59
CA PHE A 64 -11.70 -11.87 -25.89
C PHE A 64 -11.64 -10.73 -24.86
N GLN A 65 -11.58 -11.09 -23.57
CA GLN A 65 -11.40 -10.11 -22.51
C GLN A 65 -9.94 -9.73 -22.33
N ASN A 66 -9.66 -8.43 -22.43
CA ASN A 66 -8.36 -7.85 -22.07
C ASN A 66 -8.22 -7.64 -20.56
N SER A 67 -9.31 -7.76 -19.82
CA SER A 67 -9.30 -7.68 -18.37
C SER A 67 -10.43 -8.49 -17.73
N ILE A 68 -10.16 -8.90 -16.49
CA ILE A 68 -11.11 -9.55 -15.58
C ILE A 68 -11.06 -8.82 -14.23
N PHE A 69 -12.04 -9.06 -13.38
CA PHE A 69 -12.18 -8.38 -12.10
C PHE A 69 -12.07 -9.37 -10.95
N MET A 70 -11.45 -8.96 -9.87
CA MET A 70 -11.21 -9.79 -8.69
C MET A 70 -12.12 -9.37 -7.56
N TYR A 71 -13.20 -10.12 -7.36
CA TYR A 71 -13.96 -10.02 -6.13
C TYR A 71 -13.17 -10.71 -5.01
N GLY A 72 -12.94 -10.07 -3.88
CA GLY A 72 -12.22 -10.71 -2.78
C GLY A 72 -12.28 -9.93 -1.49
N GLY A 73 -11.82 -10.57 -0.40
CA GLY A 73 -11.69 -9.96 0.91
C GLY A 73 -10.71 -10.73 1.80
N LEU A 74 -10.26 -10.09 2.87
CA LEU A 74 -9.23 -10.65 3.76
C LEU A 74 -9.82 -11.76 4.63
N ASP A 75 -9.00 -12.78 4.92
CA ASP A 75 -9.32 -13.82 5.90
C ASP A 75 -8.69 -13.49 7.26
N THR A 76 -9.52 -13.49 8.30
CA THR A 76 -9.19 -13.00 9.64
C THR A 76 -9.90 -13.82 10.71
N ASP A 77 -9.66 -13.51 11.99
CA ASP A 77 -10.38 -14.12 13.12
C ASP A 77 -11.91 -13.95 13.04
N ASN A 78 -12.39 -12.91 12.35
CA ASN A 78 -13.82 -12.66 12.17
C ASN A 78 -14.43 -13.40 10.96
N GLY A 79 -13.64 -14.24 10.28
CA GLY A 79 -14.01 -15.01 9.11
C GLY A 79 -13.37 -14.48 7.82
N GLY A 80 -13.72 -15.14 6.71
CA GLY A 80 -13.27 -14.82 5.36
C GLY A 80 -14.01 -13.65 4.72
N PHE A 81 -13.54 -13.24 3.54
CA PHE A 81 -14.12 -12.16 2.71
C PHE A 81 -14.35 -10.83 3.45
N GLN A 82 -13.55 -10.52 4.47
CA GLN A 82 -13.70 -9.28 5.21
C GLN A 82 -13.42 -8.08 4.31
N SER A 83 -14.33 -7.10 4.38
CA SER A 83 -14.31 -5.89 3.54
C SER A 83 -14.35 -6.14 2.04
N ALA A 84 -14.85 -7.31 1.63
CA ALA A 84 -15.20 -7.51 0.24
C ALA A 84 -16.30 -6.49 -0.15
N PRO A 85 -16.17 -5.82 -1.30
CA PRO A 85 -17.21 -4.93 -1.81
C PRO A 85 -18.48 -5.71 -2.20
N ASP A 86 -19.52 -5.03 -2.70
CA ASP A 86 -20.67 -5.75 -3.28
C ASP A 86 -20.21 -6.53 -4.52
N PHE A 87 -20.64 -7.79 -4.63
CA PHE A 87 -20.27 -8.66 -5.76
C PHE A 87 -20.75 -8.09 -7.12
N ASN A 88 -21.79 -7.27 -7.13
CA ASN A 88 -22.30 -6.63 -8.35
C ASN A 88 -21.65 -5.27 -8.64
N ASP A 89 -20.90 -4.70 -7.69
CA ASP A 89 -20.20 -3.42 -7.88
C ASP A 89 -18.80 -3.64 -8.49
N ILE A 90 -18.78 -4.03 -9.75
CA ILE A 90 -17.55 -4.36 -10.49
C ILE A 90 -16.52 -3.22 -10.49
N VAL A 91 -16.98 -1.96 -10.41
CA VAL A 91 -16.12 -0.76 -10.45
C VAL A 91 -15.25 -0.66 -9.20
N SER A 92 -15.69 -1.27 -8.10
CA SER A 92 -14.94 -1.32 -6.84
C SER A 92 -13.93 -2.47 -6.77
N HIS A 93 -13.95 -3.39 -7.75
CA HIS A 93 -13.09 -4.58 -7.73
C HIS A 93 -11.75 -4.29 -8.41
N PRO A 94 -10.63 -4.85 -7.90
CA PRO A 94 -9.36 -4.83 -8.61
C PRO A 94 -9.47 -5.45 -10.01
N GLU A 95 -8.91 -4.77 -11.02
CA GLU A 95 -8.84 -5.22 -12.40
C GLU A 95 -7.52 -5.93 -12.69
N LEU A 96 -7.58 -7.16 -13.21
CA LEU A 96 -6.42 -7.88 -13.73
C LEU A 96 -6.37 -7.68 -15.24
N THR A 97 -5.19 -7.33 -15.76
CA THR A 97 -4.98 -7.09 -17.20
C THR A 97 -4.34 -8.31 -17.85
N LEU A 98 -4.76 -8.61 -19.09
CA LEU A 98 -4.16 -9.64 -19.92
C LEU A 98 -2.68 -9.33 -20.21
N THR A 99 -1.83 -10.33 -20.09
CA THR A 99 -0.36 -10.18 -20.16
C THR A 99 0.28 -10.80 -21.39
N ASP A 100 -0.35 -11.81 -22.00
CA ASP A 100 0.12 -12.46 -23.23
C ASP A 100 -0.19 -11.64 -24.50
N GLY A 101 -1.11 -10.67 -24.42
CA GLY A 101 -1.49 -9.77 -25.50
C GLY A 101 -2.33 -10.41 -26.60
N ASP A 102 -2.70 -11.69 -26.47
CA ASP A 102 -3.55 -12.39 -27.44
C ASP A 102 -4.64 -13.15 -26.71
N ASN A 103 -5.77 -12.46 -26.52
CA ASN A 103 -6.98 -13.03 -25.91
C ASN A 103 -7.64 -14.14 -26.76
N ASN A 104 -7.09 -14.45 -27.95
CA ASN A 104 -7.50 -15.54 -28.81
C ASN A 104 -6.60 -16.79 -28.67
N ALA A 105 -5.47 -16.69 -27.96
CA ALA A 105 -4.52 -17.78 -27.78
C ALA A 105 -4.62 -18.35 -26.36
N GLN A 106 -4.80 -19.67 -26.25
CA GLN A 106 -4.81 -20.34 -24.95
C GLN A 106 -3.38 -20.59 -24.45
N PRO A 107 -3.13 -20.47 -23.14
CA PRO A 107 -4.04 -19.94 -22.10
C PRO A 107 -4.05 -18.41 -22.04
N ASN A 108 -5.17 -17.82 -21.62
CA ASN A 108 -5.21 -16.38 -21.31
C ASN A 108 -4.62 -16.15 -19.91
N THR A 109 -3.61 -15.28 -19.81
CA THR A 109 -2.93 -14.97 -18.56
C THR A 109 -3.19 -13.54 -18.11
N TYR A 110 -3.86 -13.38 -16.98
CA TYR A 110 -4.21 -12.09 -16.38
C TYR A 110 -3.35 -11.81 -15.16
N SER A 111 -3.00 -10.54 -14.92
CA SER A 111 -2.22 -10.16 -13.74
C SER A 111 -2.62 -8.82 -13.13
N ILE A 112 -2.37 -8.70 -11.82
CA ILE A 112 -2.43 -7.46 -11.07
C ILE A 112 -1.32 -7.42 -10.04
N THR A 113 -0.74 -6.25 -9.81
CA THR A 113 0.11 -5.97 -8.67
C THR A 113 -0.68 -5.17 -7.63
N ILE A 114 -0.81 -5.70 -6.41
CA ILE A 114 -1.70 -5.17 -5.38
C ILE A 114 -1.06 -5.26 -3.99
N ASN A 115 -1.34 -4.26 -3.15
CA ASN A 115 -1.11 -4.32 -1.71
C ASN A 115 -2.46 -4.52 -1.03
N LEU A 116 -2.66 -5.71 -0.44
CA LEU A 116 -3.96 -6.11 0.09
C LEU A 116 -4.37 -5.26 1.30
N ALA A 117 -3.44 -4.94 2.21
CA ALA A 117 -3.73 -4.07 3.36
C ALA A 117 -4.18 -2.65 2.93
N GLN A 118 -3.58 -2.12 1.86
CA GLN A 118 -3.94 -0.80 1.32
C GLN A 118 -5.25 -0.81 0.56
N HIS A 119 -5.58 -1.91 -0.12
CA HIS A 119 -6.82 -2.00 -0.88
C HIS A 119 -8.03 -2.26 0.03
N TYR A 120 -7.93 -3.22 0.95
CA TYR A 120 -9.01 -3.63 1.85
C TYR A 120 -9.04 -2.79 3.14
N THR A 121 -9.30 -1.49 2.96
CA THR A 121 -9.28 -0.49 4.04
C THR A 121 -10.39 -0.66 5.08
N GLY A 122 -11.47 -1.38 4.75
CA GLY A 122 -12.55 -1.69 5.70
C GLY A 122 -12.11 -2.61 6.84
N VAL A 123 -11.01 -3.36 6.67
CA VAL A 123 -10.46 -4.20 7.74
C VAL A 123 -9.62 -3.31 8.66
N PRO A 124 -9.96 -3.24 9.97
CA PRO A 124 -9.24 -2.38 10.90
C PRO A 124 -7.74 -2.72 10.96
N ASN A 125 -6.91 -1.70 11.11
CA ASN A 125 -5.49 -1.90 11.38
C ASN A 125 -5.32 -2.54 12.77
N GLY A 126 -4.28 -3.35 12.94
CA GLY A 126 -4.14 -4.20 14.14
C GLY A 126 -4.86 -5.55 14.04
N THR A 127 -5.61 -5.82 12.97
CA THR A 127 -6.24 -7.13 12.71
C THR A 127 -5.21 -8.11 12.17
N THR A 128 -5.12 -9.30 12.74
CA THR A 128 -4.32 -10.40 12.17
C THR A 128 -5.00 -10.93 10.91
N VAL A 129 -4.23 -11.06 9.83
CA VAL A 129 -4.69 -11.57 8.53
C VAL A 129 -3.92 -12.84 8.22
N TYR A 130 -4.66 -13.88 7.85
CA TYR A 130 -4.15 -15.22 7.52
C TYR A 130 -4.08 -15.45 6.01
N GLY A 131 -4.92 -14.74 5.27
CA GLY A 131 -5.04 -15.00 3.84
C GLY A 131 -5.99 -14.06 3.14
N PHE A 132 -6.32 -14.45 1.92
CA PHE A 132 -7.15 -13.69 1.02
C PHE A 132 -8.06 -14.63 0.22
N ASN A 133 -9.37 -14.48 0.41
CA ASN A 133 -10.36 -15.19 -0.38
C ASN A 133 -10.71 -14.36 -1.62
N LEU A 134 -10.81 -15.00 -2.78
CA LEU A 134 -11.10 -14.30 -4.03
C LEU A 134 -11.86 -15.17 -5.02
N LEU A 135 -12.60 -14.51 -5.91
CA LEU A 135 -13.19 -15.06 -7.13
C LEU A 135 -12.91 -14.09 -8.28
N PHE A 136 -12.75 -14.63 -9.48
CA PHE A 136 -12.66 -13.81 -10.68
C PHE A 136 -14.02 -13.67 -11.38
N GLN A 137 -14.27 -12.47 -11.89
CA GLN A 137 -15.45 -12.07 -12.62
C GLN A 137 -15.08 -11.53 -14.00
N ASN A 138 -15.97 -11.70 -14.96
CA ASN A 138 -15.86 -10.98 -16.23
C ASN A 138 -16.44 -9.56 -16.11
N GLN A 139 -16.39 -8.79 -17.20
CA GLN A 139 -16.89 -7.41 -17.28
C GLN A 139 -18.41 -7.23 -17.02
N PHE A 140 -19.17 -8.31 -16.87
CA PHE A 140 -20.62 -8.28 -16.60
C PHE A 140 -20.96 -8.44 -15.11
N GLY A 141 -19.95 -8.57 -14.23
CA GLY A 141 -20.12 -8.65 -12.78
C GLY A 141 -21.05 -9.79 -12.38
N GLY A 142 -21.92 -9.60 -11.40
CA GLY A 142 -22.84 -10.65 -10.93
C GLY A 142 -23.84 -11.20 -11.95
N GLY A 143 -24.05 -10.51 -13.09
CA GLY A 143 -24.86 -11.02 -14.21
C GLY A 143 -24.06 -11.81 -15.25
N GLY A 144 -22.74 -11.88 -15.09
CA GLY A 144 -21.83 -12.60 -15.97
C GLY A 144 -21.64 -14.05 -15.57
N ASN A 145 -21.05 -14.84 -16.48
CA ASN A 145 -20.52 -16.15 -16.15
C ASN A 145 -19.16 -15.99 -15.48
N ASN A 146 -19.19 -15.86 -14.17
CA ASN A 146 -18.01 -15.71 -13.33
C ASN A 146 -17.46 -17.07 -12.93
N GLN A 147 -16.28 -17.04 -12.33
CA GLN A 147 -15.79 -18.18 -11.58
C GLN A 147 -16.85 -18.67 -10.58
N THR A 148 -17.01 -19.98 -10.49
CA THR A 148 -18.08 -20.61 -9.70
C THR A 148 -17.64 -21.07 -8.31
N LEU A 149 -16.36 -20.94 -7.97
CA LEU A 149 -15.78 -21.36 -6.69
C LEU A 149 -14.68 -20.41 -6.20
N ASP A 150 -14.36 -20.51 -4.92
CA ASP A 150 -13.38 -19.64 -4.27
C ASP A 150 -11.94 -20.09 -4.54
N PHE A 151 -11.09 -19.12 -4.85
CA PHE A 151 -9.64 -19.22 -4.68
C PHE A 151 -9.26 -18.75 -3.28
N TYR A 152 -8.10 -19.22 -2.81
CA TYR A 152 -7.52 -18.78 -1.55
C TYR A 152 -6.01 -18.58 -1.67
N ILE A 153 -5.53 -17.43 -1.22
CA ILE A 153 -4.10 -17.20 -0.98
C ILE A 153 -3.88 -17.31 0.52
N ASN A 154 -3.13 -18.33 0.93
CA ASN A 154 -2.66 -18.47 2.30
C ASN A 154 -1.41 -17.60 2.48
N LEU A 155 -1.54 -16.50 3.22
CA LEU A 155 -0.47 -15.55 3.45
C LEU A 155 0.38 -15.97 4.66
N ASP A 156 1.57 -15.40 4.81
CA ASP A 156 2.25 -15.45 6.10
C ASP A 156 1.47 -14.59 7.10
N ASP A 157 1.10 -15.17 8.23
CA ASP A 157 0.25 -14.54 9.24
C ASP A 157 0.88 -13.22 9.71
N ALA A 158 0.17 -12.12 9.53
CA ALA A 158 0.65 -10.83 9.99
C ALA A 158 -0.48 -9.90 10.44
N VAL A 159 -0.12 -8.98 11.32
CA VAL A 159 -0.99 -7.89 11.72
C VAL A 159 -1.03 -6.87 10.60
N LYS A 160 -2.24 -6.53 10.12
CA LYS A 160 -2.46 -5.49 9.13
C LYS A 160 -1.98 -4.14 9.65
N ASP A 161 -1.03 -3.55 8.93
CA ASP A 161 -0.38 -2.30 9.30
C ASP A 161 -1.29 -1.10 9.07
N ASP A 162 -1.09 -0.06 9.89
CA ASP A 162 -1.61 1.26 9.58
C ASP A 162 -1.01 1.76 8.27
N THR A 163 -1.87 1.96 7.25
CA THR A 163 -1.51 2.71 6.03
C THR A 163 -1.18 4.18 6.31
N LEU A 164 -1.52 4.64 7.53
CA LEU A 164 -1.11 5.89 8.16
C LEU A 164 0.03 5.65 9.17
N SER A 165 1.04 4.85 8.79
CA SER A 165 2.19 4.59 9.64
C SER A 165 2.85 5.90 10.09
N VAL A 166 2.95 6.06 11.41
CA VAL A 166 3.67 7.13 12.11
C VAL A 166 5.19 6.86 12.07
N ALA A 167 5.66 5.82 11.39
CA ALA A 167 7.06 5.39 11.44
C ALA A 167 8.02 6.29 10.64
N ASP A 168 7.54 7.21 9.81
CA ASP A 168 8.38 8.28 9.24
C ASP A 168 8.76 9.37 10.27
N PHE A 169 8.34 9.22 11.52
CA PHE A 169 8.98 9.91 12.63
C PHE A 169 10.35 9.29 12.88
N SER A 170 11.38 9.84 12.24
CA SER A 170 12.67 9.94 12.91
C SER A 170 12.51 11.03 13.99
N PRO A 171 12.46 10.69 15.30
CA PRO A 171 12.53 11.67 16.35
C PRO A 171 13.96 12.23 16.36
N SER A 172 14.28 13.11 15.41
CA SER A 172 15.22 14.15 15.75
C SER A 172 14.47 15.07 16.69
N ASN A 173 14.96 15.13 17.93
CA ASN A 173 14.43 15.92 19.06
C ASN A 173 14.30 17.43 18.75
N ALA A 174 14.71 17.87 17.56
CA ALA A 174 14.70 19.26 17.14
C ALA A 174 13.31 19.83 16.89
N ILE A 175 12.25 19.04 16.65
CA ILE A 175 10.90 19.59 16.41
C ILE A 175 9.81 18.73 17.01
N SER A 176 8.86 19.37 17.70
CA SER A 176 7.64 18.75 18.23
C SER A 176 6.45 19.71 18.12
N PHE A 177 5.23 19.20 18.28
CA PHE A 177 4.01 19.98 18.26
C PHE A 177 3.15 19.64 19.48
N PHE A 178 2.70 20.66 20.20
CA PHE A 178 1.84 20.51 21.37
C PHE A 178 0.89 21.71 21.49
N ASP A 179 -0.41 21.45 21.66
CA ASP A 179 -1.43 22.49 21.90
C ASP A 179 -1.32 23.71 20.97
N ASN A 180 -1.43 23.44 19.66
CA ASN A 180 -1.31 24.43 18.58
C ASN A 180 0.06 25.13 18.47
N THR A 181 1.03 24.72 19.28
CA THR A 181 2.36 25.31 19.34
C THR A 181 3.39 24.38 18.71
N LEU A 182 4.10 24.88 17.71
CA LEU A 182 5.30 24.24 17.18
C LEU A 182 6.49 24.59 18.10
N ILE A 183 7.19 23.57 18.57
CA ILE A 183 8.36 23.68 19.42
C ILE A 183 9.57 23.21 18.63
N ILE A 184 10.59 24.07 18.51
CA ILE A 184 11.84 23.77 17.82
C ILE A 184 12.98 23.87 18.82
N ASN A 185 13.71 22.77 19.00
CA ASN A 185 14.87 22.65 19.89
C ASN A 185 16.17 22.71 19.10
N ASP A 186 17.22 23.21 19.76
CA ASP A 186 18.61 23.21 19.30
C ASP A 186 18.83 23.82 17.91
N TYR A 187 18.03 24.84 17.56
CA TYR A 187 18.14 25.57 16.30
C TYR A 187 18.13 27.09 16.49
N GLN A 188 19.15 27.75 15.93
CA GLN A 188 19.24 29.20 15.80
C GLN A 188 19.38 29.57 14.33
N GLY A 189 18.60 30.56 13.88
CA GLY A 189 18.59 31.01 12.50
C GLY A 189 17.19 31.11 11.89
N THR A 190 17.14 31.26 10.57
CA THR A 190 15.89 31.46 9.82
C THR A 190 15.07 30.17 9.74
N LEU A 191 13.79 30.29 10.05
CA LEU A 191 12.79 29.24 10.04
C LEU A 191 11.69 29.62 9.05
N LEU A 192 11.43 28.74 8.08
CA LEU A 192 10.26 28.80 7.23
C LEU A 192 9.30 27.67 7.62
N VAL A 193 8.13 28.03 8.11
CA VAL A 193 7.07 27.08 8.46
C VAL A 193 5.92 27.27 7.48
N THR A 194 5.55 26.20 6.79
CA THR A 194 4.47 26.19 5.80
C THR A 194 3.45 25.14 6.20
N ILE A 195 2.17 25.51 6.19
CA ILE A 195 1.08 24.71 6.74
C ILE A 195 0.09 24.42 5.63
N TYR A 196 -0.27 23.15 5.48
CA TYR A 196 -1.23 22.67 4.50
C TYR A 196 -2.40 21.95 5.18
N ASP A 197 -3.58 22.01 4.56
CA ASP A 197 -4.70 21.15 4.94
C ASP A 197 -4.53 19.72 4.38
N ILE A 198 -5.48 18.85 4.70
CA ILE A 198 -5.48 17.45 4.24
C ILE A 198 -5.56 17.29 2.71
N THR A 199 -6.00 18.32 1.99
CA THR A 199 -6.07 18.33 0.51
C THR A 199 -4.77 18.84 -0.13
N GLY A 200 -3.79 19.24 0.68
CA GLY A 200 -2.54 19.85 0.21
C GLY A 200 -2.66 21.34 -0.08
N LYS A 201 -3.78 21.99 0.26
CA LYS A 201 -3.94 23.44 0.09
C LYS A 201 -3.14 24.18 1.15
N LEU A 202 -2.38 25.18 0.71
CA LEU A 202 -1.65 26.08 1.61
C LEU A 202 -2.62 26.88 2.48
N ILE A 203 -2.48 26.75 3.80
CA ILE A 203 -3.24 27.52 4.80
C ILE A 203 -2.44 28.76 5.21
N LYS A 204 -1.17 28.57 5.56
CA LYS A 204 -0.36 29.61 6.21
C LYS A 204 1.13 29.39 6.00
N THR A 205 1.86 30.49 5.91
CA THR A 205 3.33 30.51 5.91
C THR A 205 3.80 31.46 7.00
N ILE A 206 4.75 31.01 7.81
CA ILE A 206 5.39 31.78 8.88
C ILE A 206 6.88 31.78 8.59
N ASN A 207 7.45 32.97 8.43
CA ASN A 207 8.89 33.15 8.33
C ASN A 207 9.37 33.86 9.60
N THR A 208 10.26 33.24 10.36
CA THR A 208 10.77 33.78 11.62
C THR A 208 12.25 33.48 11.79
N ILE A 209 12.86 34.08 12.80
CA ILE A 209 14.25 33.82 13.17
C ILE A 209 14.24 33.31 14.61
N SER A 210 14.74 32.09 14.80
CA SER A 210 15.02 31.57 16.14
C SER A 210 16.28 32.24 16.68
N HIS A 211 16.14 32.94 17.81
CA HIS A 211 17.23 33.61 18.51
C HIS A 211 17.75 32.78 19.71
N SER A 212 17.22 31.58 19.92
CA SER A 212 17.58 30.73 21.06
C SER A 212 17.51 29.24 20.69
N ASN A 213 18.02 28.37 21.55
CA ASN A 213 17.93 26.92 21.36
C ASN A 213 16.52 26.36 21.61
N LEU A 214 15.54 27.19 21.98
CA LEU A 214 14.15 26.78 22.15
C LEU A 214 13.22 27.84 21.56
N GLN A 215 12.66 27.57 20.39
CA GLN A 215 11.66 28.43 19.77
C GLN A 215 10.28 27.81 19.91
N LYS A 216 9.30 28.61 20.36
CA LYS A 216 7.88 28.25 20.36
C LYS A 216 7.15 29.16 19.37
N ILE A 217 6.32 28.56 18.52
CA ILE A 217 5.53 29.27 17.51
C ILE A 217 4.10 28.78 17.62
N ASP A 218 3.19 29.65 18.08
CA ASP A 218 1.75 29.37 17.99
C ASP A 218 1.31 29.44 16.52
N LEU A 219 0.77 28.34 16.03
CA LEU A 219 0.33 28.21 14.65
C LEU A 219 -1.08 28.78 14.44
N GLY A 220 -1.91 28.83 15.47
CA GLY A 220 -3.29 29.32 15.40
C GLY A 220 -4.19 28.49 14.47
N LEU A 221 -3.98 27.17 14.41
CA LEU A 221 -4.73 26.27 13.53
C LEU A 221 -6.15 26.00 14.05
N PRO A 222 -7.12 25.77 13.15
CA PRO A 222 -8.46 25.32 13.52
C PRO A 222 -8.42 24.00 14.29
N LYS A 223 -9.24 23.89 15.34
CA LYS A 223 -9.32 22.70 16.19
C LYS A 223 -9.95 21.50 15.47
N ASN A 224 -9.61 20.31 15.94
CA ASN A 224 -10.09 19.00 15.47
C ASN A 224 -9.85 18.75 13.97
N GLN A 225 -8.78 19.34 13.43
CA GLN A 225 -8.39 19.17 12.02
C GLN A 225 -6.96 18.66 11.92
N VAL A 226 -6.74 17.82 10.91
CA VAL A 226 -5.41 17.32 10.53
C VAL A 226 -4.74 18.33 9.62
N HIS A 227 -3.47 18.62 9.90
CA HIS A 227 -2.65 19.53 9.11
C HIS A 227 -1.27 18.93 8.85
N PHE A 228 -0.64 19.35 7.75
CA PHE A 228 0.76 19.09 7.46
C PHE A 228 1.58 20.36 7.68
N VAL A 229 2.55 20.31 8.60
CA VAL A 229 3.43 21.43 8.97
C VAL A 229 4.84 21.14 8.45
N SER A 230 5.22 21.77 7.34
CA SER A 230 6.57 21.71 6.78
C SER A 230 7.44 22.80 7.41
N VAL A 231 8.49 22.41 8.10
CA VAL A 231 9.53 23.28 8.66
C VAL A 231 10.80 23.15 7.82
N SER A 232 11.18 24.23 7.15
CA SER A 232 12.42 24.33 6.40
C SER A 232 13.38 25.29 7.08
N THR A 233 14.62 24.85 7.23
CA THR A 233 15.73 25.66 7.73
C THR A 233 16.89 25.56 6.75
N LYS A 234 18.03 26.19 7.08
CA LYS A 234 19.27 26.00 6.31
C LYS A 234 19.86 24.60 6.46
N THR A 235 19.61 23.92 7.58
CA THR A 235 20.30 22.66 7.93
C THR A 235 19.40 21.44 7.86
N PHE A 236 18.09 21.62 7.89
CA PHE A 236 17.14 20.53 7.79
C PHE A 236 15.82 20.98 7.15
N HIS A 237 15.12 20.02 6.57
CA HIS A 237 13.73 20.12 6.18
C HIS A 237 12.97 18.98 6.85
N LYS A 238 11.82 19.28 7.46
CA LYS A 238 11.00 18.31 8.18
C LYS A 238 9.53 18.63 7.97
N THR A 239 8.70 17.60 7.88
CA THR A 239 7.24 17.74 7.85
C THR A 239 6.63 17.00 9.02
N LEU A 240 5.72 17.66 9.74
CA LEU A 240 4.94 17.07 10.82
C LEU A 240 3.49 16.91 10.36
N LYS A 241 2.90 15.76 10.66
CA LYS A 241 1.44 15.60 10.68
C LYS A 241 0.95 15.94 12.07
N VAL A 242 0.00 16.87 12.18
CA VAL A 242 -0.50 17.35 13.48
C VAL A 242 -2.02 17.33 13.53
N ILE A 243 -2.57 17.09 14.71
CA ILE A 243 -3.98 17.29 15.02
C ILE A 243 -4.06 18.46 15.98
N SER A 244 -4.69 19.55 15.55
CA SER A 244 -4.87 20.74 16.37
C SER A 244 -6.00 20.49 17.37
N LYS A 245 -5.73 20.52 18.68
CA LYS A 245 -6.72 20.29 19.75
C LYS A 245 -7.28 21.61 20.30
#